data_AF-A0A7X7FWG3-F1
#
_entry.id   AF-A0A7X7FWG3-F1
#
_cell.length_a   1.000
_cell.length_b   1.000
_cell.length_c   1.000
_cell.angle_alpha   90.00
_cell.angle_beta   90.00
_cell.angle_gamma   90.00
#
_symmetry.space_group_name_H-M   'P 1'
#
loop_
_entity.id
_entity.type
_entity.pdbx_description
1 polymer ?
#
loop_
_entity_poly.entity_id
_entity_poly.type
_entity_poly.pdbx_seq_one_letter_code
_entity_poly.pdbx_strand_id
1 'polypeptide(L)' 'GIVKGNIETSETLTLKASSNVMGDLMVKRLCIEPDAEFTGNCKMHKINDEREYA' A
#
# COMPACT_ATOMS: atom_id res chain seq x y z
N GLY A 1 14.52 3.85 -1.07
CA GLY A 1 14.49 5.31 -0.82
C GLY A 1 13.56 5.64 0.33
N ILE A 2 13.66 6.83 0.93
CA ILE A 2 12.83 7.23 2.08
C ILE A 2 11.68 8.12 1.60
N VAL A 3 10.44 7.78 1.96
CA VAL A 3 9.25 8.58 1.68
C VAL A 3 8.60 8.95 3.02
N LYS A 4 8.37 10.25 3.23
CA LYS A 4 7.68 10.78 4.41
C LYS A 4 6.42 11.51 3.97
N GLY A 5 5.26 10.97 4.29
CA GLY A 5 3.98 11.53 3.90
C GLY A 5 2.93 10.46 3.62
N ASN A 6 1.71 10.91 3.39
CA ASN A 6 0.59 10.01 3.10
C ASN A 6 0.63 9.60 1.62
N ILE A 7 0.43 8.31 1.36
CA ILE A 7 0.44 7.73 0.02
C ILE A 7 -0.95 7.17 -0.30
N GLU A 8 -1.53 7.62 -1.40
CA GLU A 8 -2.79 7.11 -1.91
C GLU A 8 -2.59 6.54 -3.32
N THR A 9 -3.02 5.30 -3.54
CA THR A 9 -3.08 4.69 -4.86
C THR A 9 -4.30 3.79 -5.00
N SER A 10 -4.95 3.87 -6.15
CA SER A 10 -6.12 3.04 -6.49
C SER A 10 -5.75 1.62 -6.90
N GLU A 11 -4.45 1.30 -7.01
CA GLU A 11 -3.96 0.02 -7.46
C GLU A 11 -2.95 -0.61 -6.48
N THR A 12 -1.75 -0.97 -6.97
CA THR A 12 -0.76 -1.75 -6.22
C THR A 12 0.39 -0.86 -5.81
N LEU A 13 0.63 -0.76 -4.51
CA LEU A 13 1.86 -0.19 -3.98
C LEU A 13 2.87 -1.30 -3.73
N THR A 14 4.06 -1.20 -4.32
CA THR A 14 5.17 -2.14 -4.09
C THR A 14 6.30 -1.43 -3.37
N LEU A 15 6.63 -1.88 -2.16
CA LEU A 15 7.80 -1.44 -1.42
C LEU A 15 8.97 -2.36 -1.76
N LYS A 16 10.01 -1.78 -2.35
CA LYS A 16 11.27 -2.46 -2.65
C LYS A 16 12.13 -2.60 -1.39
N ALA A 17 13.07 -3.54 -1.38
CA ALA A 17 13.93 -3.82 -0.23
C ALA A 17 14.61 -2.59 0.40
N SER A 18 14.94 -1.54 -0.37
CA SER A 18 15.54 -0.31 0.17
C SER A 18 14.51 0.78 0.56
N SER A 19 13.22 0.49 0.47
CA SER A 19 12.15 1.45 0.72
C SER A 19 11.89 1.60 2.22
N ASN A 20 11.88 2.84 2.67
CA ASN A 20 11.41 3.20 4.00
C ASN A 20 10.27 4.21 3.84
N VAL A 21 9.07 3.84 4.27
CA VAL A 21 7.88 4.68 4.15
C VAL A 21 7.34 5.02 5.53
N MET A 22 7.24 6.32 5.81
CA MET A 22 6.68 6.86 7.05
C MET A 22 5.46 7.71 6.74
N GLY A 23 4.28 7.28 7.17
CA GLY A 23 3.02 7.97 6.92
C GLY A 23 1.86 7.00 6.67
N ASP A 24 0.69 7.54 6.38
CA ASP A 24 -0.49 6.71 6.17
C ASP A 24 -0.61 6.25 4.72
N LEU A 25 -1.00 4.99 4.51
CA LEU A 25 -1.22 4.38 3.20
C LEU A 25 -2.71 4.20 2.94
N MET A 26 -3.16 4.55 1.75
CA MET A 26 -4.47 4.18 1.21
C MET A 26 -4.28 3.47 -0.13
N VAL A 27 -4.40 2.15 -0.14
CA VAL A 27 -3.99 1.33 -1.30
C VAL A 27 -4.99 0.21 -1.59
N LYS A 28 -5.10 -0.25 -2.85
CA LYS A 28 -5.94 -1.43 -3.17
C LYS A 28 -5.19 -2.74 -2.95
N ARG A 29 -3.89 -2.77 -3.26
CA ARG A 29 -3.00 -3.90 -3.02
C ARG A 29 -1.67 -3.38 -2.48
N LEU A 30 -1.09 -4.11 -1.53
CA LEU A 30 0.20 -3.78 -0.92
C LEU A 30 1.14 -4.98 -1.06
N CYS A 31 2.28 -4.78 -1.72
CA CYS A 31 3.37 -5.74 -1.84
C CYS A 31 4.60 -5.19 -1.11
N ILE A 32 5.16 -5.96 -0.18
CA ILE A 32 6.32 -5.57 0.61
C ILE A 32 7.41 -6.62 0.38
N GLU A 33 8.54 -6.20 -0.20
CA GLU A 33 9.73 -7.04 -0.29
C GLU A 33 10.42 -7.14 1.08
N PRO A 34 11.18 -8.22 1.33
CA PRO A 34 12.07 -8.28 2.49
C PRO A 34 12.96 -7.03 2.57
N ASP A 35 13.29 -6.61 3.78
CA ASP A 35 14.08 -5.40 4.11
C ASP A 35 13.37 -4.05 3.88
N ALA A 36 12.20 -4.04 3.25
CA ALA A 36 11.39 -2.83 3.18
C ALA A 36 10.75 -2.50 4.54
N GLU A 37 10.77 -1.23 4.92
CA GLU A 37 10.23 -0.74 6.17
C GLU A 37 9.03 0.19 5.93
N PHE A 38 7.95 -0.05 6.67
CA PHE A 38 6.75 0.79 6.65
C PHE A 38 6.33 1.13 8.08
N THR A 39 6.14 2.42 8.36
CA THR A 39 5.67 2.94 9.65
C THR A 39 4.49 3.89 9.43
N GLY A 40 3.29 3.49 9.87
CA GLY A 40 2.09 4.32 9.83
C GLY A 40 0.81 3.48 9.74
N ASN A 41 -0.32 4.11 9.43
CA ASN A 41 -1.59 3.39 9.26
C ASN A 41 -1.77 2.96 7.82
N CYS A 42 -2.19 1.72 7.57
CA CYS A 42 -2.57 1.25 6.24
C CYS A 42 -4.08 1.01 6.18
N LYS A 43 -4.77 1.74 5.29
CA LYS A 43 -6.17 1.53 4.93
C LYS A 43 -6.23 0.90 3.55
N MET A 44 -6.74 -0.33 3.46
CA MET A 44 -6.97 -0.95 2.16
C MET A 44 -8.30 -0.49 1.56
N HIS A 45 -8.30 -0.17 0.26
CA HIS A 45 -9.54 0.05 -0.48
C HIS A 45 -10.40 -1.20 -0.37
N LYS A 46 -11.64 -1.04 0.09
CA LYS A 46 -12.62 -2.13 0.07
C LYS A 46 -12.85 -2.52 -1.38
N ILE A 47 -12.56 -3.77 -1.72
CA ILE A 47 -13.01 -4.34 -2.97
C ILE A 47 -14.50 -4.60 -2.78
N ASN A 48 -15.35 -3.66 -3.20
CA ASN A 48 -16.77 -3.96 -3.37
C ASN A 48 -16.88 -4.81 -4.63
N ASP A 49 -16.76 -6.12 -4.45
CA ASP A 49 -16.89 -7.13 -5.50
C ASP A 49 -18.40 -7.33 -5.79
N GLU A 50 -19.02 -6.33 -6.44
CA GLU A 50 -20.44 -6.41 -6.85
C GLU A 50 -20.64 -6.97 -8.28
N ARG A 51 -19.64 -7.66 -8.83
CA ARG A 51 -19.75 -8.49 -10.04
C ARG A 51 -18.79 -9.67 -9.79
N GLU A 52 -19.14 -10.95 -9.85
CA GLU A 52 -19.80 -11.64 -10.94
C GLU A 52 -20.01 -13.11 -10.52
N TYR A 53 -21.22 -13.45 -10.09
CA TYR A 53 -21.75 -14.82 -10.20
C TYR A 53 -23.11 -14.70 -10.89
N ALA A 54 -23.07 -14.26 -12.16
CA ALA A 54 -24.18 -14.37 -13.09
C ALA A 54 -24.05 -15.68 -13.87
#